data_AF-A0A316RXA8-F1
#
_entry.id   AF-A0A316RXA8-F1
#
_cell.length_a   1.000
_cell.length_b   1.000
_cell.length_c   1.000
_cell.angle_alpha   90.00
_cell.angle_beta   90.00
_cell.angle_gamma   90.00
#
_symmetry.space_group_name_H-M   'P 1'
#
loop_
_entity.id
_entity.type
_entity.pdbx_description
1 polymer ?
#
loop_
_entity_poly.entity_id
_entity_poly.type
_entity_poly.pdbx_seq_one_letter_code
_entity_poly.pdbx_strand_id
1 'polypeptide(L)'
;MEQSKIDRINELARKAKSGQPLTAEEMAEREELRAEYLQAVRTHMANVLEHTVIQYPDGRREKVRAKTAPVAAPENPEEQMVRAALAPGGEPLCLVSDSVEATERQGAALARLFEASVGTDDPLPPFVALYGDLGAGKTAFVRGFASILAPGVAVHSPTFALVNEYRAPEHPPLFHFDMYRIGSEDELYSMGYEDYLDRGICLCEWSENIPDALPAERVEVRIGKDAAHPDRRTLSVCVKGDPIC
;
A
#
# COMPACT_ATOMS: atom_id res chain seq x y z
N MET A 1 3.67 18.75 4.49
CA MET A 1 4.95 18.71 5.22
C MET A 1 6.04 19.16 4.27
N GLU A 2 7.12 19.79 4.75
CA GLU A 2 8.22 20.22 3.87
C GLU A 2 9.05 19.02 3.38
N GLN A 3 9.54 19.08 2.13
CA GLN A 3 10.36 18.02 1.54
C GLN A 3 11.61 17.71 2.38
N SER A 4 12.22 18.73 2.98
CA SER A 4 13.36 18.61 3.90
C SER A 4 13.09 17.65 5.07
N LYS A 5 11.86 17.62 5.59
CA LYS A 5 11.45 16.73 6.69
C LYS A 5 11.24 15.30 6.19
N ILE A 6 10.68 15.13 4.99
CA ILE A 6 10.56 13.82 4.32
C ILE A 6 11.96 13.24 4.09
N ASP A 7 12.88 14.04 3.56
CA ASP A 7 14.27 13.65 3.32
C ASP A 7 14.96 13.25 4.62
N ARG A 8 14.68 13.96 5.72
CA ARG A 8 15.19 13.62 7.05
C ARG A 8 14.65 12.30 7.59
N ILE A 9 13.34 12.03 7.41
CA ILE A 9 12.75 10.72 7.73
C ILE A 9 13.46 9.61 6.94
N ASN A 10 13.66 9.83 5.64
CA ASN A 10 14.34 8.89 4.75
C ASN A 10 15.81 8.66 5.17
N GLU A 11 16.51 9.71 5.56
CA GLU A 11 17.90 9.66 6.07
C GLU A 11 17.99 8.82 7.35
N LEU A 12 17.13 9.10 8.34
CA LEU A 12 17.08 8.35 9.60
C LEU A 12 16.72 6.88 9.38
N ALA A 13 15.80 6.59 8.47
CA ALA A 13 15.45 5.23 8.07
C ALA A 13 16.61 4.49 7.39
N ARG A 14 17.36 5.16 6.48
CA ARG A 14 18.56 4.60 5.84
C ARG A 14 19.67 4.34 6.85
N LYS A 15 19.88 5.24 7.81
CA LYS A 15 20.86 5.09 8.89
C LYS A 15 20.56 3.83 9.71
N ALA A 16 19.32 3.67 10.17
CA ALA A 16 18.89 2.47 10.89
C ALA A 16 19.10 1.18 10.06
N LYS A 17 18.76 1.21 8.76
CA LYS A 17 18.92 0.07 7.84
C LYS A 17 20.38 -0.34 7.61
N SER A 18 21.33 0.60 7.74
CA SER A 18 22.77 0.31 7.60
C SER A 18 23.38 -0.38 8.82
N GLY A 19 22.58 -0.69 9.84
CA GLY A 19 23.03 -1.31 11.10
C GLY A 19 23.65 -0.31 12.08
N GLN A 20 23.59 0.99 11.78
CA GLN A 20 23.97 2.04 12.71
C GLN A 20 22.80 2.35 13.65
N PRO A 21 22.93 2.13 14.97
CA PRO A 21 21.87 2.44 15.91
C PRO A 21 21.63 3.96 15.95
N LEU A 22 20.35 4.35 15.93
CA LEU A 22 19.94 5.73 16.14
C LEU A 22 20.21 6.14 17.59
N THR A 23 20.61 7.39 17.81
CA THR A 23 20.69 7.95 19.17
C THR A 23 19.28 8.13 19.75
N ALA A 24 19.17 8.30 21.07
CA ALA A 24 17.88 8.59 21.71
C ALA A 24 17.23 9.89 21.16
N GLU A 25 18.06 10.88 20.83
CA GLU A 25 17.63 12.12 20.19
C GLU A 25 17.10 11.88 18.77
N GLU A 26 17.81 11.09 17.96
CA GLU A 26 17.37 10.72 16.59
C GLU A 26 16.11 9.84 16.60
N MET A 27 15.94 9.01 17.61
CA MET A 27 14.71 8.23 17.80
C MET A 27 13.52 9.14 18.10
N ALA A 28 13.68 10.10 19.01
CA ALA A 28 12.65 11.08 19.34
C ALA A 28 12.35 12.01 18.15
N GLU A 29 13.38 12.48 17.44
CA GLU A 29 13.25 13.28 16.22
C GLU A 29 12.46 12.51 15.15
N ARG A 30 12.77 11.23 14.93
CA ARG A 30 12.02 10.38 13.99
C ARG A 30 10.56 10.22 14.42
N GLU A 31 10.30 10.02 15.71
CA GLU A 31 8.93 9.87 16.22
C GLU A 31 8.11 11.14 16.03
N GLU A 32 8.70 12.31 16.27
CA GLU A 32 8.07 13.62 15.99
C GLU A 32 7.84 13.84 14.50
N LEU A 33 8.84 13.57 13.66
CA LEU A 33 8.72 13.66 12.20
C LEU A 33 7.67 12.69 11.64
N ARG A 34 7.59 11.47 12.20
CA ARG A 34 6.55 10.49 11.86
C ARG A 34 5.18 10.99 12.27
N ALA A 35 5.02 11.55 13.47
CA ALA A 35 3.74 12.12 13.90
C ALA A 35 3.28 13.26 12.96
N GLU A 36 4.19 14.15 12.57
CA GLU A 36 3.92 15.22 11.61
C GLU A 36 3.57 14.66 10.21
N TYR A 37 4.31 13.66 9.74
CA TYR A 37 4.04 12.98 8.48
C TYR A 37 2.67 12.31 8.48
N LEU A 38 2.34 11.52 9.51
CA LEU A 38 1.05 10.84 9.64
C LEU A 38 -0.09 11.86 9.75
N GLN A 39 0.10 12.97 10.45
CA GLN A 39 -0.89 14.05 10.50
C GLN A 39 -1.07 14.70 9.12
N ALA A 40 0.01 14.90 8.36
CA ALA A 40 -0.04 15.39 6.99
C ALA A 40 -0.78 14.40 6.08
N VAL A 41 -0.46 13.10 6.15
CA VAL A 41 -1.15 12.03 5.40
C VAL A 41 -2.63 12.00 5.75
N ARG A 42 -3.02 12.06 7.04
CA ARG A 42 -4.43 12.10 7.45
C ARG A 42 -5.17 13.30 6.89
N THR A 43 -4.60 14.49 7.10
CA THR A 43 -5.19 15.75 6.60
C THR A 43 -5.35 15.68 5.10
N HIS A 44 -4.36 15.12 4.42
CA HIS A 44 -4.35 14.97 2.99
C HIS A 44 -5.38 13.95 2.49
N MET A 45 -5.43 12.74 3.05
CA MET A 45 -6.43 11.74 2.68
C MET A 45 -7.86 12.24 2.95
N ALA A 46 -8.08 12.96 4.06
CA ALA A 46 -9.35 13.61 4.34
C ALA A 46 -9.70 14.66 3.27
N ASN A 47 -8.75 15.52 2.89
CA ASN A 47 -8.93 16.50 1.82
C ASN A 47 -9.20 15.84 0.46
N VAL A 48 -8.47 14.78 0.11
CA VAL A 48 -8.69 14.00 -1.12
C VAL A 48 -10.13 13.48 -1.16
N LEU A 49 -10.60 12.87 -0.07
CA LEU A 49 -11.98 12.39 0.02
C LEU A 49 -12.99 13.54 -0.09
N GLU A 50 -12.76 14.66 0.59
CA GLU A 50 -13.65 15.83 0.57
C GLU A 50 -13.76 16.51 -0.80
N HIS A 51 -12.73 16.42 -1.63
CA HIS A 51 -12.68 17.11 -2.93
C HIS A 51 -12.83 16.18 -4.14
N THR A 52 -12.83 14.85 -3.96
CA THR A 52 -13.01 13.91 -5.07
C THR A 52 -14.47 13.80 -5.50
N VAL A 53 -14.71 13.95 -6.81
CA VAL A 53 -16.00 13.71 -7.46
C VAL A 53 -15.81 12.65 -8.54
N ILE A 54 -16.60 11.59 -8.49
CA ILE A 54 -16.65 10.56 -9.51
C ILE A 54 -17.59 11.01 -10.61
N GLN A 55 -17.11 11.01 -11.84
CA GLN A 55 -17.91 11.29 -13.03
C GLN A 55 -18.11 9.99 -13.82
N TYR A 56 -19.35 9.58 -14.00
CA TYR A 56 -19.74 8.37 -14.72
C TYR A 56 -19.89 8.64 -16.23
N PRO A 57 -19.80 7.61 -17.10
CA PRO A 57 -19.92 7.76 -18.54
C PRO A 57 -21.28 8.33 -19.02
N ASP A 58 -22.33 8.18 -18.22
CA ASP A 58 -23.67 8.74 -18.45
C ASP A 58 -23.79 10.23 -18.05
N GLY A 59 -22.69 10.86 -17.61
CA GLY A 59 -22.65 12.25 -17.17
C GLY A 59 -23.02 12.47 -15.70
N ARG A 60 -23.42 11.41 -14.97
CA ARG A 60 -23.72 11.50 -13.54
C ARG A 60 -22.44 11.85 -12.75
N ARG A 61 -22.59 12.68 -11.73
CA ARG A 61 -21.52 13.07 -10.81
C ARG A 61 -21.88 12.69 -9.38
N GLU A 62 -20.95 12.08 -8.68
CA GLU A 62 -21.14 11.63 -7.30
C GLU A 62 -19.95 12.04 -6.44
N LYS A 63 -20.21 12.74 -5.34
CA LYS A 63 -19.15 13.19 -4.43
C LYS A 63 -18.69 12.02 -3.58
N VAL A 64 -17.37 11.85 -3.45
CA VAL A 64 -16.82 10.86 -2.53
C VAL A 64 -17.14 11.29 -1.10
N ARG A 65 -17.71 10.38 -0.29
CA ARG A 65 -18.05 10.60 1.12
C ARG A 65 -17.36 9.53 1.94
N ALA A 66 -16.55 9.92 2.91
CA ALA A 66 -16.03 8.98 3.88
C ALA A 66 -17.19 8.23 4.55
N LYS A 67 -17.15 6.89 4.53
CA LYS A 67 -18.02 6.10 5.39
C LYS A 67 -17.69 6.42 6.84
N THR A 68 -18.71 6.53 7.70
CA THR A 68 -18.52 6.29 9.12
C THR A 68 -17.87 4.92 9.25
N ALA A 69 -16.81 4.79 10.07
CA ALA A 69 -16.01 3.58 10.22
C ALA A 69 -16.88 2.30 10.08
N PRO A 70 -16.46 1.29 9.29
CA PRO A 70 -17.28 0.11 9.08
C PRO A 70 -17.72 -0.47 10.43
N VAL A 71 -18.99 -0.82 10.54
CA VAL A 71 -19.46 -1.73 11.59
C VAL A 71 -18.57 -2.96 11.51
N ALA A 72 -17.86 -3.28 12.61
CA ALA A 72 -16.91 -4.37 12.68
C ALA A 72 -17.43 -5.62 11.94
N ALA A 73 -16.88 -5.86 10.76
CA ALA A 73 -17.09 -7.11 10.02
C ALA A 73 -16.35 -8.21 10.80
N PRO A 74 -16.85 -9.47 10.78
CA PRO A 74 -16.34 -10.52 11.66
C PRO A 74 -14.85 -10.72 11.42
N GLU A 75 -14.08 -10.77 12.51
CA GLU A 75 -12.64 -10.95 12.49
C GLU A 75 -12.27 -12.26 11.78
N ASN A 76 -11.99 -12.19 10.47
CA ASN A 76 -11.52 -13.31 9.67
C ASN A 76 -10.11 -13.70 10.17
N PRO A 77 -9.80 -15.00 10.37
CA PRO A 77 -8.45 -15.46 10.70
C PRO A 77 -7.35 -14.84 9.81
N GLU A 78 -7.59 -14.67 8.50
CA GLU A 78 -6.63 -14.01 7.60
C GLU A 78 -6.37 -12.55 8.01
N GLU A 79 -7.40 -11.81 8.42
CA GLU A 79 -7.26 -10.42 8.88
C GLU A 79 -6.50 -10.34 10.21
N GLN A 80 -6.80 -11.24 11.17
CA GLN A 80 -6.05 -11.32 12.43
C GLN A 80 -4.56 -11.61 12.19
N MET A 81 -4.27 -12.52 11.26
CA MET A 81 -2.90 -12.85 10.90
C MET A 81 -2.19 -11.67 10.22
N VAL A 82 -2.80 -11.05 9.19
CA VAL A 82 -2.20 -9.88 8.53
C VAL A 82 -2.00 -8.73 9.52
N ARG A 83 -2.96 -8.49 10.42
CA ARG A 83 -2.84 -7.48 11.48
C ARG A 83 -1.65 -7.74 12.40
N ALA A 84 -1.43 -8.99 12.79
CA ALA A 84 -0.26 -9.38 13.59
C ALA A 84 1.06 -9.15 12.82
N ALA A 85 1.08 -9.40 11.51
CA ALA A 85 2.26 -9.18 10.65
C ALA A 85 2.62 -7.71 10.46
N LEU A 86 1.62 -6.82 10.51
CA LEU A 86 1.81 -5.38 10.36
C LEU A 86 2.11 -4.68 11.69
N ALA A 87 2.00 -5.37 12.83
CA ALA A 87 2.30 -4.79 14.14
C ALA A 87 3.79 -4.44 14.26
N PRO A 88 4.16 -3.42 15.05
CA PRO A 88 5.56 -3.06 15.28
C PRO A 88 6.40 -4.23 15.77
N GLY A 89 7.47 -4.57 15.05
CA GLY A 89 8.30 -5.74 15.34
C GLY A 89 7.66 -7.10 15.05
N GLY A 90 6.55 -7.11 14.32
CA GLY A 90 5.92 -8.33 13.83
C GLY A 90 6.84 -9.09 12.88
N GLU A 91 6.99 -10.40 13.10
CA GLU A 91 7.70 -11.25 12.15
C GLU A 91 6.95 -11.27 10.80
N PRO A 92 7.65 -11.29 9.65
CA PRO A 92 7.01 -11.45 8.36
C PRO A 92 6.13 -12.70 8.35
N LEU A 93 4.82 -12.50 8.34
CA LEU A 93 3.89 -13.62 8.37
C LEU A 93 3.88 -14.30 7.01
N CYS A 94 4.20 -15.59 6.98
CA CYS A 94 4.06 -16.42 5.78
C CYS A 94 2.63 -17.00 5.70
N LEU A 95 1.76 -16.31 4.97
CA LEU A 95 0.45 -16.83 4.60
C LEU A 95 0.61 -17.83 3.47
N VAL A 96 -0.13 -18.93 3.56
CA VAL A 96 -0.22 -19.91 2.48
C VAL A 96 -1.48 -19.61 1.69
N SER A 97 -1.35 -19.50 0.37
CA SER A 97 -2.47 -19.49 -0.55
C SER A 97 -2.39 -20.73 -1.43
N ASP A 98 -3.51 -21.43 -1.60
CA ASP A 98 -3.63 -22.66 -2.40
C ASP A 98 -4.45 -22.45 -3.68
N SER A 99 -4.88 -21.21 -3.92
CA SER A 99 -5.83 -20.85 -4.95
C SER A 99 -5.77 -19.35 -5.25
N VAL A 100 -6.21 -18.96 -6.45
CA VAL A 100 -6.31 -17.55 -6.84
C VAL A 100 -7.28 -16.82 -5.90
N GLU A 101 -8.39 -17.47 -5.55
CA GLU A 101 -9.40 -16.97 -4.62
C GLU A 101 -8.81 -16.75 -3.22
N ALA A 102 -7.92 -17.62 -2.74
CA ALA A 102 -7.22 -17.38 -1.47
C ALA A 102 -6.28 -16.17 -1.54
N THR A 103 -5.55 -15.99 -2.65
CA THR A 103 -4.71 -14.80 -2.85
C THR A 103 -5.57 -13.52 -2.88
N GLU A 104 -6.73 -13.57 -3.51
CA GLU A 104 -7.70 -12.46 -3.55
C GLU A 104 -8.27 -12.16 -2.15
N ARG A 105 -8.64 -13.17 -1.36
CA ARG A 105 -9.08 -12.95 0.03
C ARG A 105 -8.01 -12.31 0.90
N GLN A 106 -6.74 -12.68 0.72
CA GLN A 106 -5.62 -12.08 1.44
C GLN A 106 -5.39 -10.62 1.04
N GLY A 107 -5.53 -10.29 -0.25
CA GLY A 107 -5.55 -8.90 -0.71
C GLY A 107 -6.71 -8.10 -0.09
N ALA A 108 -7.90 -8.69 -0.04
CA ALA A 108 -9.08 -8.09 0.59
C ALA A 108 -8.88 -7.89 2.10
N ALA A 109 -8.24 -8.84 2.80
CA ALA A 109 -7.93 -8.72 4.22
C ALA A 109 -7.01 -7.52 4.49
N LEU A 110 -5.94 -7.35 3.70
CA LEU A 110 -5.08 -6.17 3.82
C LEU A 110 -5.86 -4.87 3.56
N ALA A 111 -6.71 -4.84 2.53
CA ALA A 111 -7.51 -3.65 2.22
C ALA A 111 -8.47 -3.24 3.35
N ARG A 112 -9.05 -4.20 4.09
CA ARG A 112 -9.85 -3.91 5.28
C ARG A 112 -9.03 -3.29 6.41
N LEU A 113 -7.77 -3.70 6.56
CA LEU A 113 -6.86 -3.06 7.52
C LEU A 113 -6.54 -1.63 7.10
N PHE A 114 -6.33 -1.37 5.80
CA PHE A 114 -6.21 -0.01 5.28
C PHE A 114 -7.44 0.82 5.61
N GLU A 115 -8.64 0.34 5.24
CA GLU A 115 -9.91 1.00 5.54
C GLU A 115 -10.07 1.31 7.03
N ALA A 116 -9.75 0.34 7.90
CA ALA A 116 -9.84 0.50 9.35
C ALA A 116 -8.75 1.41 9.95
N SER A 117 -7.63 1.58 9.27
CA SER A 117 -6.53 2.46 9.69
C SER A 117 -6.74 3.91 9.30
N VAL A 118 -7.64 4.20 8.35
CA VAL A 118 -7.95 5.58 7.96
C VAL A 118 -8.59 6.32 9.14
N GLY A 119 -8.00 7.46 9.51
CA GLY A 119 -8.50 8.30 10.60
C GLY A 119 -8.08 7.84 12.01
N THR A 120 -7.26 6.80 12.14
CA THR A 120 -6.65 6.41 13.42
C THR A 120 -5.38 7.22 13.71
N ASP A 121 -4.81 7.03 14.91
CA ASP A 121 -3.54 7.65 15.29
C ASP A 121 -2.28 7.03 14.65
N ASP A 122 -2.43 5.96 13.88
CA ASP A 122 -1.33 5.28 13.19
C ASP A 122 -1.89 4.61 11.92
N PRO A 123 -2.16 5.39 10.85
CA PRO A 123 -2.65 4.84 9.59
C PRO A 123 -1.56 3.99 8.92
N LEU A 124 -1.96 2.97 8.16
CA LEU A 124 -1.00 2.22 7.35
C LEU A 124 -0.42 3.12 6.24
N PRO A 125 0.87 2.96 5.88
CA PRO A 125 1.45 3.70 4.77
C PRO A 125 0.66 3.48 3.47
N PRO A 126 0.32 4.54 2.70
CA PRO A 126 -0.56 4.44 1.54
C PRO A 126 0.07 3.71 0.33
N PHE A 127 1.33 3.30 0.43
CA PHE A 127 2.05 2.59 -0.62
C PHE A 127 2.24 1.11 -0.28
N VAL A 128 1.81 0.23 -1.18
CA VAL A 128 1.98 -1.22 -1.11
C VAL A 128 2.90 -1.69 -2.24
N ALA A 129 4.11 -2.09 -1.89
CA ALA A 129 5.10 -2.65 -2.80
C ALA A 129 4.89 -4.16 -2.98
N LEU A 130 4.56 -4.60 -4.20
CA LEU A 130 4.32 -6.00 -4.55
C LEU A 130 5.52 -6.60 -5.27
N TYR A 131 6.06 -7.67 -4.70
CA TYR A 131 7.18 -8.44 -5.24
C TYR A 131 6.76 -9.88 -5.55
N GLY A 132 7.37 -10.47 -6.55
CA GLY A 132 7.21 -11.89 -6.89
C GLY A 132 7.30 -12.14 -8.38
N ASP A 133 7.59 -13.37 -8.75
CA ASP A 133 7.83 -13.74 -10.16
C ASP A 133 6.60 -13.56 -11.06
N LEU A 134 6.81 -13.67 -12.36
CA LEU A 134 5.74 -13.74 -13.34
C LEU A 134 4.76 -14.88 -12.99
N GLY A 135 3.47 -14.57 -12.89
CA GLY A 135 2.45 -15.55 -12.51
C GLY A 135 2.48 -15.95 -11.03
N ALA A 136 3.19 -15.22 -10.16
CA ALA A 136 3.14 -15.45 -8.71
C ALA A 136 1.75 -15.13 -8.12
N GLY A 137 0.96 -14.26 -8.74
CA GLY A 137 -0.38 -13.89 -8.26
C GLY A 137 -0.50 -12.43 -7.82
N LYS A 138 0.47 -11.57 -8.13
CA LYS A 138 0.45 -10.13 -7.82
C LYS A 138 -0.84 -9.44 -8.24
N THR A 139 -1.26 -9.58 -9.51
CA THR A 139 -2.53 -9.00 -9.96
C THR A 139 -3.75 -9.62 -9.26
N ALA A 140 -3.73 -10.90 -8.91
CA ALA A 140 -4.82 -11.51 -8.13
C ALA A 140 -4.93 -10.87 -6.75
N PHE A 141 -3.79 -10.62 -6.08
CA PHE A 141 -3.76 -9.88 -4.82
C PHE A 141 -4.37 -8.48 -4.99
N VAL A 142 -4.02 -7.75 -6.06
CA VAL A 142 -4.60 -6.43 -6.37
C VAL A 142 -6.11 -6.52 -6.59
N ARG A 143 -6.63 -7.55 -7.29
CA ARG A 143 -8.07 -7.75 -7.45
C ARG A 143 -8.78 -7.89 -6.11
N GLY A 144 -8.19 -8.71 -5.22
CA GLY A 144 -8.64 -8.88 -3.85
C GLY A 144 -8.72 -7.55 -3.09
N PHE A 145 -7.64 -6.78 -3.14
CA PHE A 145 -7.54 -5.48 -2.48
C PHE A 145 -8.58 -4.48 -3.02
N ALA A 146 -8.69 -4.39 -4.35
CA ALA A 146 -9.65 -3.53 -5.02
C ALA A 146 -11.10 -3.94 -4.78
N SER A 147 -11.39 -5.22 -4.49
CA SER A 147 -12.75 -5.65 -4.16
C SER A 147 -13.35 -4.95 -2.92
N ILE A 148 -12.48 -4.44 -2.04
CA ILE A 148 -12.86 -3.69 -0.85
C ILE A 148 -12.89 -2.18 -1.12
N LEU A 149 -11.81 -1.62 -1.68
CA LEU A 149 -11.69 -0.16 -1.84
C LEU A 149 -12.26 0.40 -3.16
N ALA A 150 -12.51 -0.46 -4.14
CA ALA A 150 -13.09 -0.11 -5.42
C ALA A 150 -14.12 -1.18 -5.87
N PRO A 151 -15.17 -1.44 -5.08
CA PRO A 151 -16.09 -2.54 -5.34
C PRO A 151 -16.77 -2.43 -6.71
N GLY A 152 -16.84 -3.55 -7.43
CA GLY A 152 -17.50 -3.64 -8.74
C GLY A 152 -16.65 -3.24 -9.95
N VAL A 153 -15.39 -2.84 -9.76
CA VAL A 153 -14.47 -2.56 -10.87
C VAL A 153 -13.80 -3.84 -11.37
N ALA A 154 -13.62 -3.95 -12.69
CA ALA A 154 -12.80 -5.01 -13.28
C ALA A 154 -11.33 -4.60 -13.22
N VAL A 155 -10.51 -5.41 -12.54
CA VAL A 155 -9.08 -5.17 -12.38
C VAL A 155 -8.27 -6.05 -13.32
N HIS A 156 -7.40 -5.40 -14.09
CA HIS A 156 -6.44 -6.03 -14.99
C HIS A 156 -5.06 -5.42 -14.74
N SER A 157 -4.00 -6.20 -15.00
CA SER A 157 -2.64 -5.67 -14.89
C SER A 157 -2.41 -4.55 -15.92
N PRO A 158 -1.92 -3.38 -15.51
CA PRO A 158 -1.63 -2.26 -16.39
C PRO A 158 -0.24 -2.38 -17.02
N THR A 159 0.27 -3.59 -17.31
CA THR A 159 1.63 -3.77 -17.87
C THR A 159 1.99 -2.82 -19.03
N PHE A 160 1.02 -2.45 -19.88
CA PHE A 160 1.23 -1.48 -20.96
C PHE A 160 0.84 -0.03 -20.64
N ALA A 161 -0.14 0.16 -19.75
CA ALA A 161 -0.58 1.49 -19.34
C ALA A 161 0.29 2.08 -18.22
N LEU A 162 1.14 1.25 -17.60
CA LEU A 162 1.93 1.47 -16.39
C LEU A 162 1.11 1.74 -15.13
N VAL A 163 -0.02 2.42 -15.24
CA VAL A 163 -0.95 2.72 -14.15
C VAL A 163 -2.42 2.59 -14.57
N ASN A 164 -3.24 2.02 -13.69
CA ASN A 164 -4.70 2.13 -13.72
C ASN A 164 -5.19 2.88 -12.46
N GLU A 165 -6.23 3.70 -12.61
CA GLU A 165 -6.92 4.35 -11.49
C GLU A 165 -8.32 3.74 -11.32
N TYR A 166 -8.60 3.23 -10.11
CA TYR A 166 -9.91 2.75 -9.72
C TYR A 166 -10.51 3.67 -8.66
N ARG A 167 -11.78 4.03 -8.81
CA ARG A 167 -12.47 4.99 -7.93
C ARG A 167 -13.74 4.39 -7.38
N ALA A 168 -14.01 4.67 -6.10
CA ALA A 168 -15.29 4.39 -5.47
C ALA A 168 -15.76 5.57 -4.62
N PRO A 169 -17.08 5.81 -4.49
CA PRO A 169 -17.61 6.96 -3.76
C PRO A 169 -17.22 7.01 -2.28
N GLU A 170 -16.73 5.93 -1.69
CA GLU A 170 -16.50 5.87 -0.24
C GLU A 170 -15.03 5.74 0.15
N HIS A 171 -14.14 5.69 -0.85
CA HIS A 171 -12.72 5.38 -0.64
C HIS A 171 -11.83 6.35 -1.43
N PRO A 172 -10.59 6.58 -0.96
CA PRO A 172 -9.58 7.26 -1.75
C PRO A 172 -9.36 6.52 -3.08
N PRO A 173 -8.94 7.22 -4.15
CA PRO A 173 -8.53 6.55 -5.39
C PRO A 173 -7.50 5.45 -5.14
N LEU A 174 -7.66 4.33 -5.85
CA LEU A 174 -6.72 3.22 -5.86
C LEU A 174 -5.90 3.28 -7.15
N PHE A 175 -4.59 3.50 -7.03
CA PHE A 175 -3.66 3.48 -8.15
C PHE A 175 -2.96 2.14 -8.19
N HIS A 176 -3.17 1.41 -9.27
CA HIS A 176 -2.49 0.15 -9.54
C HIS A 176 -1.39 0.40 -10.56
N PHE A 177 -0.16 0.21 -10.13
CA PHE A 177 1.04 0.34 -10.94
C PHE A 177 1.59 -1.04 -11.31
N ASP A 178 2.16 -1.14 -12.51
CA ASP A 178 2.91 -2.32 -12.96
C ASP A 178 4.22 -1.86 -13.62
N MET A 179 5.32 -2.05 -12.90
CA MET A 179 6.66 -1.60 -13.31
C MET A 179 7.42 -2.65 -14.13
N TYR A 180 6.77 -3.70 -14.63
CA TYR A 180 7.46 -4.76 -15.38
C TYR A 180 8.18 -4.24 -16.63
N ARG A 181 7.67 -3.17 -17.25
CA ARG A 181 8.15 -2.63 -18.52
C ARG A 181 8.77 -1.24 -18.43
N ILE A 182 8.91 -0.67 -17.23
CA ILE A 182 9.53 0.65 -17.08
C ILE A 182 10.98 0.59 -17.54
N GLY A 183 11.43 1.56 -18.33
CA GLY A 183 12.81 1.61 -18.82
C GLY A 183 13.79 2.10 -17.76
N SER A 184 13.34 3.03 -16.91
CA SER A 184 14.13 3.63 -15.83
C SER A 184 13.23 4.36 -14.82
N GLU A 185 13.76 4.66 -13.63
CA GLU A 185 13.04 5.51 -12.67
C GLU A 185 12.89 6.96 -13.16
N ASP A 186 13.81 7.49 -13.96
CA ASP A 186 13.66 8.82 -14.56
C ASP A 186 12.40 8.93 -15.43
N GLU A 187 12.06 7.85 -16.14
CA GLU A 187 10.81 7.75 -16.89
C GLU A 187 9.60 7.78 -15.95
N LEU A 188 9.69 7.09 -14.81
CA LEU A 188 8.65 7.10 -13.77
C LEU A 188 8.41 8.51 -13.21
N TYR A 189 9.48 9.21 -12.82
CA TYR A 189 9.38 10.60 -12.33
C TYR A 189 8.82 11.54 -13.39
N SER A 190 9.24 11.39 -14.66
CA SER A 190 8.77 12.22 -15.78
C SER A 190 7.26 12.10 -16.04
N MET A 191 6.63 11.00 -15.62
CA MET A 191 5.17 10.79 -15.72
C MET A 191 4.38 11.39 -14.55
N GLY A 192 5.04 12.06 -13.61
CA GLY A 192 4.40 12.62 -12.42
C GLY A 192 3.99 11.55 -11.41
N TYR A 193 4.79 10.47 -11.28
CA TYR A 193 4.55 9.40 -10.29
C TYR A 193 4.30 9.92 -8.86
N GLU A 194 5.02 10.97 -8.46
CA GLU A 194 4.91 11.57 -7.14
C GLU A 194 3.50 12.10 -6.85
N ASP A 195 2.82 12.66 -7.85
CA ASP A 195 1.44 13.17 -7.70
C ASP A 195 0.45 12.07 -7.29
N TYR A 196 0.73 10.81 -7.64
CA TYR A 196 -0.13 9.68 -7.29
C TYR A 196 0.02 9.27 -5.83
N LEU A 197 1.24 9.38 -5.28
CA LEU A 197 1.55 9.06 -3.88
C LEU A 197 0.73 9.92 -2.93
N ASP A 198 0.51 11.17 -3.30
CA ASP A 198 -0.34 12.07 -2.55
C ASP A 198 -1.83 11.69 -2.76
N ARG A 199 -2.26 11.41 -3.97
CA ARG A 199 -3.70 11.35 -4.28
C ARG A 199 -4.48 10.16 -3.73
N GLY A 200 -3.85 9.12 -3.21
CA GLY A 200 -4.58 7.91 -2.81
C GLY A 200 -3.68 6.74 -2.40
N ILE A 201 -4.22 5.52 -2.52
CA ILE A 201 -3.51 4.29 -2.16
C ILE A 201 -2.86 3.72 -3.43
N CYS A 202 -1.57 3.40 -3.35
CA CYS A 202 -0.80 2.88 -4.47
C CYS A 202 -0.46 1.40 -4.25
N LEU A 203 -0.79 0.52 -5.21
CA LEU A 203 -0.32 -0.86 -5.28
C LEU A 203 0.63 -0.99 -6.46
N CYS A 204 1.90 -1.29 -6.21
CA CYS A 204 2.92 -1.32 -7.24
C CYS A 204 3.46 -2.74 -7.46
N GLU A 205 3.03 -3.39 -8.54
CA GLU A 205 3.65 -4.63 -9.01
C GLU A 205 5.06 -4.36 -9.54
N TRP A 206 5.97 -5.32 -9.32
CA TRP A 206 7.37 -5.24 -9.76
C TRP A 206 8.14 -4.08 -9.13
N SER A 207 7.88 -3.85 -7.84
CA SER A 207 8.52 -2.79 -7.06
C SER A 207 10.05 -2.90 -7.01
N GLU A 208 10.61 -4.07 -7.30
CA GLU A 208 12.06 -4.29 -7.47
C GLU A 208 12.68 -3.51 -8.63
N ASN A 209 11.86 -3.04 -9.59
CA ASN A 209 12.33 -2.27 -10.75
C ASN A 209 12.46 -0.77 -10.47
N ILE A 210 11.99 -0.30 -9.32
CA ILE A 210 11.99 1.13 -8.94
C ILE A 210 12.51 1.37 -7.51
N PRO A 211 13.62 0.72 -7.09
CA PRO A 211 14.08 0.71 -5.70
C PRO A 211 14.32 2.09 -5.08
N ASP A 212 14.72 3.10 -5.85
CA ASP A 212 15.01 4.44 -5.32
C ASP A 212 13.76 5.34 -5.30
N ALA A 213 12.72 4.99 -6.07
CA ALA A 213 11.41 5.66 -6.07
C ALA A 213 10.41 5.10 -5.03
N LEU A 214 10.79 4.05 -4.29
CA LEU A 214 9.96 3.50 -3.22
C LEU A 214 9.94 4.43 -2.00
N PRO A 215 8.75 4.78 -1.46
CA PRO A 215 8.65 5.52 -0.20
C PRO A 215 9.35 4.79 0.95
N ALA A 216 9.98 5.53 1.88
CA ALA A 216 10.66 4.91 3.02
C ALA A 216 9.72 4.12 3.94
N GLU A 217 8.53 4.68 4.20
CA GLU A 217 7.44 3.98 4.86
C GLU A 217 6.50 3.38 3.82
N ARG A 218 6.34 2.07 3.85
CA ARG A 218 5.49 1.32 2.91
C ARG A 218 5.12 -0.04 3.46
N VAL A 219 4.05 -0.63 2.95
CA VAL A 219 3.77 -2.05 3.14
C VAL A 219 4.48 -2.83 2.05
N GLU A 220 5.26 -3.85 2.40
CA GLU A 220 5.82 -4.80 1.43
C GLU A 220 5.02 -6.09 1.44
N VAL A 221 4.66 -6.57 0.25
CA VAL A 221 4.00 -7.86 0.04
C VAL A 221 4.85 -8.66 -0.94
N ARG A 222 5.35 -9.81 -0.52
CA ARG A 222 6.12 -10.73 -1.39
C ARG A 222 5.33 -12.00 -1.63
N ILE A 223 5.18 -12.40 -2.88
CA ILE A 223 4.45 -13.60 -3.28
C ILE A 223 5.42 -14.59 -3.92
N GLY A 224 5.71 -15.67 -3.21
CA GLY A 224 6.56 -16.76 -3.66
C GLY A 224 5.74 -17.92 -4.23
N LYS A 225 6.31 -18.65 -5.18
CA LYS A 225 5.77 -19.94 -5.63
C LYS A 225 6.40 -21.06 -4.81
N ASP A 226 5.61 -22.06 -4.47
CA ASP A 226 6.12 -23.30 -3.89
C ASP A 226 6.61 -24.22 -5.03
N ALA A 227 7.87 -24.63 -4.98
CA ALA A 227 8.47 -25.49 -5.99
C ALA A 227 7.90 -26.92 -5.96
N ALA A 228 7.49 -27.42 -4.79
CA ALA A 228 6.90 -28.74 -4.62
C ALA A 228 5.39 -28.74 -4.92
N HIS A 229 4.73 -27.58 -4.77
CA HIS A 229 3.30 -27.41 -4.97
C HIS A 229 3.02 -26.23 -5.93
N PRO A 230 3.00 -26.44 -7.25
CA PRO A 230 2.92 -25.37 -8.26
C PRO A 230 1.69 -24.44 -8.15
N ASP A 231 0.62 -24.89 -7.52
CA ASP A 231 -0.61 -24.09 -7.29
C ASP A 231 -0.58 -23.32 -5.96
N ARG A 232 0.40 -23.63 -5.10
CA ARG A 232 0.57 -23.00 -3.79
C ARG A 232 1.45 -21.76 -3.89
N ARG A 233 1.09 -20.73 -3.14
CA ARG A 233 1.84 -19.50 -2.95
C ARG A 233 2.14 -19.28 -1.48
N THR A 234 3.25 -18.62 -1.23
CA THR A 234 3.61 -18.06 0.08
C THR A 234 3.54 -16.55 -0.02
N LEU A 235 2.79 -15.91 0.85
CA LEU A 235 2.69 -14.45 0.91
C LEU A 235 3.33 -13.98 2.21
N SER A 236 4.30 -13.07 2.12
CA SER A 236 4.86 -12.38 3.28
C SER A 236 4.43 -10.91 3.26
N VAL A 237 3.92 -10.41 4.37
CA VAL A 237 3.50 -9.01 4.53
C VAL A 237 4.25 -8.37 5.69
N CYS A 238 4.79 -7.16 5.51
CA CYS A 238 5.39 -6.37 6.58
C CYS A 238 5.29 -4.86 6.30
N VAL A 239 5.45 -4.03 7.34
CA VAL A 239 5.62 -2.58 7.20
C VAL A 239 7.11 -2.26 7.22
N LYS A 240 7.62 -1.67 6.13
CA LYS A 240 8.97 -1.11 6.08
C LYS A 240 8.94 0.34 6.58
N GLY A 241 9.95 0.74 7.34
CA GLY A 241 10.10 2.09 7.91
C GLY A 241 9.90 2.14 9.43
N ASP A 242 9.37 1.08 10.03
CA ASP A 242 9.25 0.96 11.48
C ASP A 242 10.63 0.71 12.13
N PRO A 243 10.91 1.23 13.34
CA PRO A 243 12.21 1.11 14.02
C PRO A 243 12.67 -0.32 14.29
N ILE A 244 11.76 -1.27 14.16
CA ILE A 244 11.90 -2.65 14.63
C ILE A 244 12.09 -3.62 13.44
N CYS A 245 12.22 -3.12 12.20
CA CYS A 245 12.38 -3.95 10.98
C CYS A 245 13.69 -3.71 10.20
#